data_AF-A0A349YS56-F1
#
_entry.id   AF-A0A349YS56-F1
#
_cell.length_a   1.000
_cell.length_b   1.000
_cell.length_c   1.000
_cell.angle_alpha   90.00
_cell.angle_beta   90.00
_cell.angle_gamma   90.00
#
_symmetry.space_group_name_H-M   'P 1'
#
loop_
_entity.id
_entity.type
_entity.pdbx_description
1 polymer ?
#
loop_
_entity_poly.entity_id
_entity_poly.type
_entity_poly.pdbx_seq_one_letter_code
_entity_poly.pdbx_strand_id
1 'polypeptide(L)'
;MLKFREIGTYKNAVNIGYLTATVALKNGNVVTYDLAKKKAELPKTGKEEGLAIVMNTIDKPEVLEPNDYTIEIGENPRIFTLASLKDRIIDMDMNQVTGTYASIVAGDFLVADTTGKLKVTKDATGYKEYLKVIEKTTYNTEGLAAVVVIA
;
A
#
# COMPACT_ATOMS: atom_id res chain seq x y z
N MET A 1 7.59 -4.49 1.98
CA MET A 1 7.77 -3.32 2.84
C MET A 1 7.60 -2.04 2.05
N LEU A 2 7.32 -0.96 2.74
CA LEU A 2 7.22 0.37 2.17
C LEU A 2 7.57 1.44 3.20
N LYS A 3 7.97 2.61 2.70
CA LYS A 3 8.27 3.79 3.50
C LYS A 3 7.80 5.05 2.78
N PHE A 4 7.49 6.08 3.54
CA PHE A 4 7.35 7.41 2.97
C PHE A 4 8.73 7.95 2.62
N ARG A 5 8.87 8.46 1.40
CA ARG A 5 10.15 8.99 0.93
C ARG A 5 10.56 10.27 1.67
N GLU A 6 9.57 11.09 1.99
CA GLU A 6 9.79 12.42 2.56
C GLU A 6 9.04 12.58 3.88
N ILE A 7 9.63 13.32 4.80
CA ILE A 7 8.99 13.65 6.09
C ILE A 7 7.70 14.46 5.92
N GLY A 8 7.60 15.24 4.83
CA GLY A 8 6.40 16.01 4.50
C GLY A 8 5.17 15.15 4.22
N THR A 9 5.37 13.89 3.81
CA THR A 9 4.28 12.92 3.62
C THR A 9 3.60 12.60 4.95
N TYR A 10 4.37 12.37 6.02
CA TYR A 10 3.82 12.06 7.35
C TYR A 10 2.91 13.17 7.91
N LYS A 11 3.19 14.44 7.57
CA LYS A 11 2.41 15.58 8.10
C LYS A 11 0.98 15.64 7.58
N ASN A 12 0.74 15.11 6.37
CA ASN A 12 -0.57 15.16 5.72
C ASN A 12 -1.28 13.79 5.74
N ALA A 13 -0.55 12.73 6.06
CA ALA A 13 -1.08 11.38 6.06
C ALA A 13 -2.15 11.20 7.14
N VAL A 14 -3.35 10.82 6.73
CA VAL A 14 -4.45 10.48 7.64
C VAL A 14 -4.32 9.02 8.02
N ASN A 15 -4.02 8.81 9.30
CA ASN A 15 -3.87 7.47 9.87
C ASN A 15 -5.16 7.00 10.54
N ILE A 16 -5.53 5.74 10.31
CA ILE A 16 -6.65 5.09 11.00
C ILE A 16 -6.11 3.79 11.61
N GLY A 17 -5.98 3.76 12.94
CA GLY A 17 -5.36 2.65 13.67
C GLY A 17 -6.32 1.83 14.53
N TYR A 18 -7.63 2.13 14.51
CA TYR A 18 -8.62 1.49 15.39
C TYR A 18 -9.54 0.48 14.68
N LEU A 19 -9.34 0.27 13.38
CA LEU A 19 -10.10 -0.73 12.60
C LEU A 19 -9.52 -2.12 12.85
N THR A 20 -10.34 -3.15 12.66
CA THR A 20 -9.93 -4.54 12.81
C THR A 20 -9.77 -5.21 11.46
N ALA A 21 -8.67 -5.92 11.24
CA ALA A 21 -8.44 -6.71 10.03
C ALA A 21 -9.39 -7.91 9.96
N THR A 22 -10.04 -8.13 8.81
CA THR A 22 -10.90 -9.30 8.57
C THR A 22 -10.15 -10.49 7.97
N VAL A 23 -8.93 -10.26 7.47
CA VAL A 23 -8.00 -11.26 6.96
C VAL A 23 -6.60 -10.96 7.50
N ALA A 24 -5.67 -11.91 7.36
CA ALA A 24 -4.26 -11.62 7.62
C ALA A 24 -3.72 -10.62 6.59
N LEU A 25 -3.06 -9.57 7.06
CA LEU A 25 -2.52 -8.48 6.24
C LEU A 25 -1.01 -8.34 6.43
N LYS A 26 -0.35 -7.75 5.43
CA LYS A 26 1.07 -7.39 5.48
C LYS A 26 1.25 -5.89 5.28
N ASN A 27 2.38 -5.37 5.78
CA ASN A 27 2.83 -4.02 5.49
C ASN A 27 3.07 -3.87 3.98
N GLY A 28 2.35 -2.95 3.35
CA GLY A 28 2.28 -2.90 1.89
C GLY A 28 0.91 -3.18 1.31
N ASN A 29 0.05 -3.89 2.03
CA ASN A 29 -1.25 -4.22 1.49
C ASN A 29 -2.14 -2.97 1.35
N VAL A 30 -2.85 -2.92 0.24
CA VAL A 30 -3.94 -1.99 0.00
C VAL A 30 -5.24 -2.62 0.48
N VAL A 31 -6.03 -1.87 1.21
CA VAL A 31 -7.29 -2.30 1.81
C VAL A 31 -8.39 -1.28 1.58
N THR A 32 -9.62 -1.76 1.63
CA THR A 32 -10.81 -0.93 1.86
C THR A 32 -11.06 -0.80 3.37
N TYR A 33 -11.75 0.25 3.77
CA TYR A 33 -12.07 0.49 5.18
C TYR A 33 -13.51 0.93 5.40
N ASP A 34 -14.15 0.40 6.45
CA ASP A 34 -15.49 0.76 6.89
C ASP A 34 -15.42 1.30 8.33
N LEU A 35 -15.60 2.61 8.48
CA LEU A 35 -15.50 3.29 9.77
C LEU A 35 -16.67 2.97 10.70
N ALA A 36 -17.85 2.67 10.14
CA ALA A 36 -19.04 2.35 10.92
C ALA A 36 -18.95 0.94 11.51
N LYS A 37 -18.49 -0.03 10.71
CA LYS A 37 -18.27 -1.41 11.16
C LYS A 37 -16.92 -1.61 11.86
N LYS A 38 -16.03 -0.62 11.80
CA LYS A 38 -14.66 -0.66 12.30
C LYS A 38 -13.84 -1.81 11.69
N LYS A 39 -13.95 -2.00 10.37
CA LYS A 39 -13.29 -3.10 9.65
C LYS A 39 -12.35 -2.58 8.56
N ALA A 40 -11.26 -3.31 8.36
CA ALA A 40 -10.39 -3.19 7.20
C ALA A 40 -10.41 -4.53 6.45
N GLU A 41 -10.67 -4.48 5.13
CA GLU A 41 -10.88 -5.66 4.29
C GLU A 41 -10.08 -5.53 2.98
N LEU A 42 -9.70 -6.66 2.37
CA LEU A 42 -9.11 -6.64 1.04
C LEU A 42 -10.08 -6.05 0.00
N PRO A 43 -9.58 -5.35 -1.03
CA PRO A 43 -10.40 -4.89 -2.13
C PRO A 43 -11.11 -6.07 -2.82
N LYS A 44 -12.34 -5.87 -3.29
CA LYS A 44 -13.07 -6.89 -4.07
C LYS A 44 -12.70 -6.84 -5.54
N THR A 45 -12.33 -5.66 -6.03
CA THR A 45 -12.05 -5.38 -7.44
C THR A 45 -10.78 -4.57 -7.66
N GLY A 46 -10.33 -3.81 -6.65
CA GLY A 46 -9.24 -2.86 -6.76
C GLY A 46 -9.64 -1.49 -7.34
N LYS A 47 -10.89 -1.33 -7.78
CA LYS A 47 -11.45 -0.11 -8.37
C LYS A 47 -12.31 0.68 -7.39
N GLU A 48 -12.38 0.24 -6.14
CA GLU A 48 -13.12 0.91 -5.09
C GLU A 48 -12.55 2.32 -4.82
N GLU A 49 -13.40 3.20 -4.29
CA GLU A 49 -13.00 4.48 -3.72
C GLU A 49 -12.76 4.29 -2.21
N GLY A 50 -11.88 5.13 -1.63
CA GLY A 50 -11.52 5.02 -0.22
C GLY A 50 -10.59 3.84 0.03
N LEU A 51 -9.48 3.76 -0.71
CA LEU A 51 -8.42 2.80 -0.46
C LEU A 51 -7.43 3.36 0.56
N ALA A 52 -6.80 2.46 1.30
CA ALA A 52 -5.78 2.79 2.26
C ALA A 52 -4.65 1.76 2.21
N ILE A 53 -3.44 2.19 2.58
CA ILE A 53 -2.27 1.34 2.61
C ILE A 53 -1.87 1.00 4.04
N VAL A 54 -1.57 -0.27 4.29
CA VAL A 54 -1.20 -0.80 5.61
C VAL A 54 0.27 -0.52 5.88
N MET A 55 0.56 0.19 6.97
CA MET A 55 1.92 0.45 7.46
C MET A 55 1.98 0.43 8.99
N ASN A 56 2.15 -0.75 9.59
CA ASN A 56 2.37 -0.93 11.02
C ASN A 56 3.84 -0.75 11.39
N THR A 57 4.06 -0.23 12.59
CA THR A 57 5.33 -0.38 13.29
C THR A 57 5.50 -1.85 13.67
N ILE A 58 6.65 -2.43 13.37
CA ILE A 58 6.98 -3.79 13.77
C ILE A 58 7.37 -3.73 15.25
N ASP A 59 6.45 -4.11 16.13
CA ASP A 59 6.60 -4.11 17.59
C ASP A 59 6.64 -5.55 18.15
N LYS A 60 6.97 -6.53 17.29
CA LYS A 60 7.19 -7.94 17.62
C LYS A 60 8.71 -8.22 17.56
N PRO A 61 9.22 -9.29 18.21
CA PRO A 61 10.66 -9.54 18.32
C PRO A 61 11.38 -9.45 16.97
N GLU A 62 12.54 -8.79 16.91
CA GLU A 62 13.33 -8.54 15.68
C GLU A 62 13.93 -9.81 15.04
N VAL A 63 13.43 -10.99 15.39
CA VAL A 63 13.84 -12.28 14.85
C VAL A 63 13.17 -12.56 13.49
N LEU A 64 12.11 -11.82 13.14
CA LEU A 64 11.42 -11.95 11.85
C LEU A 64 11.93 -10.91 10.86
N GLU A 65 12.14 -11.33 9.61
CA GLU A 65 12.40 -10.40 8.51
C GLU A 65 11.21 -9.43 8.38
N PRO A 66 11.45 -8.14 8.07
CA PRO A 66 10.38 -7.15 8.04
C PRO A 66 9.21 -7.46 7.08
N ASN A 67 9.43 -8.31 6.07
CA ASN A 67 8.41 -8.76 5.13
C ASN A 67 7.59 -9.97 5.61
N ASP A 68 8.03 -10.63 6.68
CA ASP A 68 7.35 -11.77 7.30
C ASP A 68 6.39 -11.33 8.41
N TYR A 69 6.51 -10.08 8.87
CA TYR A 69 5.56 -9.49 9.79
C TYR A 69 4.14 -9.51 9.19
N THR A 70 3.26 -10.19 9.92
CA THR A 70 1.86 -10.36 9.57
C THR A 70 0.99 -9.74 10.66
N ILE A 71 -0.02 -9.01 10.22
CA ILE A 71 -1.09 -8.45 11.04
C ILE A 71 -2.22 -9.47 10.98
N GLU A 72 -2.43 -10.18 12.08
CA GLU A 72 -3.34 -11.32 12.13
C GLU A 72 -4.81 -10.87 12.10
N ILE A 73 -5.69 -11.81 11.78
CA ILE A 73 -7.14 -11.59 11.83
C ILE A 73 -7.53 -11.13 13.24
N GLY A 74 -8.28 -10.04 13.33
CA GLY A 74 -8.66 -9.48 14.63
C GLY A 74 -7.69 -8.44 15.19
N GLU A 75 -6.46 -8.35 14.68
CA GLU A 75 -5.51 -7.29 15.05
C GLU A 75 -5.88 -5.95 14.38
N ASN A 76 -5.30 -4.85 14.88
CA ASN A 76 -5.53 -3.51 14.36
C ASN A 76 -4.45 -3.11 13.35
N PRO A 77 -4.74 -3.12 12.03
CA PRO A 77 -3.84 -2.54 11.06
C PRO A 77 -3.83 -1.02 11.19
N ARG A 78 -2.62 -0.46 11.17
CA ARG A 78 -2.35 0.95 11.02
C ARG A 78 -2.42 1.29 9.54
N ILE A 79 -3.55 1.84 9.10
CA ILE A 79 -3.76 2.19 7.69
C ILE A 79 -3.59 3.69 7.44
N PHE A 80 -3.18 4.04 6.23
CA PHE A 80 -3.07 5.41 5.75
C PHE A 80 -3.88 5.58 4.46
N THR A 81 -4.81 6.53 4.42
CA THR A 81 -5.70 6.67 3.26
C THR A 81 -4.93 7.19 2.03
N LEU A 82 -5.16 6.61 0.85
CA LEU A 82 -4.49 7.06 -0.37
C LEU A 82 -4.89 8.51 -0.71
N ALA A 83 -6.13 8.90 -0.44
CA ALA A 83 -6.59 10.28 -0.59
C ALA A 83 -5.72 11.28 0.20
N SER A 84 -5.29 10.95 1.42
CA SER A 84 -4.41 11.82 2.23
C SER A 84 -2.96 11.86 1.73
N LEU A 85 -2.58 10.87 0.93
CA LEU A 85 -1.26 10.70 0.36
C LEU A 85 -1.18 11.21 -1.08
N LYS A 86 -2.23 11.84 -1.61
CA LYS A 86 -2.25 12.39 -2.97
C LYS A 86 -1.00 13.23 -3.25
N ASP A 87 -0.40 13.01 -4.42
CA ASP A 87 0.82 13.67 -4.89
C ASP A 87 2.07 13.39 -4.04
N ARG A 88 2.01 12.44 -3.08
CA ARG A 88 3.16 11.99 -2.29
C ARG A 88 3.79 10.75 -2.90
N ILE A 89 5.10 10.64 -2.69
CA ILE A 89 5.91 9.52 -3.17
C ILE A 89 6.08 8.49 -2.05
N ILE A 90 5.84 7.23 -2.40
CA ILE A 90 6.05 6.07 -1.55
C ILE A 90 7.13 5.21 -2.19
N ASP A 91 8.12 4.81 -1.40
CA ASP A 91 9.10 3.79 -1.78
C ASP A 91 8.58 2.43 -1.30
N MET A 92 8.54 1.45 -2.18
CA MET A 92 8.09 0.09 -1.88
C MET A 92 9.01 -0.95 -2.49
N ASP A 93 9.05 -2.13 -1.88
CA ASP A 93 9.74 -3.28 -2.45
C ASP A 93 8.80 -4.14 -3.32
N MET A 94 9.41 -4.98 -4.15
CA MET A 94 8.69 -5.85 -5.06
C MET A 94 7.83 -6.93 -4.37
N ASN A 95 8.01 -7.21 -3.07
CA ASN A 95 7.13 -8.17 -2.38
C ASN A 95 5.67 -7.70 -2.31
N GLN A 96 5.45 -6.39 -2.38
CA GLN A 96 4.13 -5.77 -2.37
C GLN A 96 3.55 -5.54 -3.76
N VAL A 97 4.31 -5.88 -4.81
CA VAL A 97 3.96 -5.59 -6.20
C VAL A 97 3.81 -6.90 -6.98
N THR A 98 2.66 -7.08 -7.62
CA THR A 98 2.42 -8.17 -8.55
C THR A 98 2.89 -7.74 -9.95
N GLY A 99 4.08 -8.19 -10.35
CA GLY A 99 4.69 -7.90 -11.66
C GLY A 99 6.16 -8.34 -11.73
N THR A 100 6.79 -8.14 -12.89
CA THR A 100 8.21 -8.48 -13.10
C THR A 100 9.05 -7.22 -13.05
N TYR A 101 9.93 -7.08 -12.05
CA TYR A 101 10.74 -5.86 -11.83
C TYR A 101 11.49 -5.38 -13.07
N ALA A 102 12.09 -6.29 -13.84
CA ALA A 102 12.80 -5.97 -15.07
C ALA A 102 11.91 -5.23 -16.10
N SER A 103 10.62 -5.56 -16.17
CA SER A 103 9.65 -5.04 -17.14
C SER A 103 8.95 -3.75 -16.69
N ILE A 104 9.03 -3.40 -15.40
CA ILE A 104 8.44 -2.17 -14.86
C ILE A 104 9.28 -0.99 -15.30
N VAL A 105 8.64 0.09 -15.74
CA VAL A 105 9.29 1.34 -16.14
C VAL A 105 8.58 2.55 -15.54
N ALA A 106 9.26 3.69 -15.53
CA ALA A 106 8.65 4.97 -15.18
C ALA A 106 7.44 5.24 -16.07
N GLY A 107 6.35 5.70 -15.47
CA GLY A 107 5.06 5.93 -16.13
C GLY A 107 4.07 4.78 -16.03
N ASP A 108 4.51 3.58 -15.64
CA ASP A 108 3.60 2.46 -15.36
C ASP A 108 2.70 2.77 -14.16
N PHE A 109 1.55 2.11 -14.11
CA PHE A 109 0.61 2.25 -13.01
C PHE A 109 0.61 1.02 -12.12
N LEU A 110 0.40 1.26 -10.84
CA LEU A 110 0.25 0.26 -9.79
C LEU A 110 -1.16 0.40 -9.23
N VAL A 111 -2.00 -0.60 -9.48
CA VAL A 111 -3.41 -0.62 -9.05
C VAL A 111 -3.61 -1.68 -7.98
N ALA A 112 -4.52 -1.44 -7.03
CA ALA A 112 -4.82 -2.46 -6.03
C ALA A 112 -5.40 -3.72 -6.69
N ASP A 113 -5.03 -4.89 -6.18
CA ASP A 113 -5.64 -6.16 -6.53
C ASP A 113 -6.43 -6.76 -5.36
N THR A 114 -7.10 -7.88 -5.60
CA THR A 114 -7.93 -8.56 -4.60
C THR A 114 -7.14 -9.30 -3.52
N THR A 115 -5.81 -9.37 -3.66
CA THR A 115 -4.88 -9.93 -2.67
C THR A 115 -4.30 -8.85 -1.77
N GLY A 116 -4.66 -7.59 -2.01
CA GLY A 116 -4.11 -6.42 -1.34
C GLY A 116 -2.75 -6.00 -1.88
N LYS A 117 -2.20 -6.68 -2.91
CA LYS A 117 -0.97 -6.22 -3.54
C LYS A 117 -1.26 -5.16 -4.59
N LEU A 118 -0.21 -4.48 -5.02
CA LEU A 118 -0.24 -3.54 -6.13
C LEU A 118 0.13 -4.26 -7.43
N LYS A 119 -0.83 -4.43 -8.33
CA LYS A 119 -0.60 -5.01 -9.65
C LYS A 119 -0.12 -3.96 -10.63
N VAL A 120 0.93 -4.29 -11.38
CA VAL A 120 1.41 -3.43 -12.48
C VAL A 120 0.43 -3.48 -13.65
N THR A 121 0.07 -2.31 -14.18
CA THR A 121 -0.73 -2.15 -15.40
C THR A 121 -0.20 -0.99 -16.25
N LYS A 122 -0.41 -1.07 -17.56
CA LYS A 122 -0.12 0.02 -18.51
C LYS A 122 -1.29 1.00 -18.66
N ASP A 123 -2.46 0.61 -18.15
CA ASP A 123 -3.69 1.41 -18.20
C ASP A 123 -4.41 1.36 -16.85
N ALA A 124 -4.67 2.54 -16.29
CA ALA A 124 -5.40 2.74 -15.03
C ALA A 124 -6.82 3.27 -15.27
N THR A 125 -7.35 3.16 -16.49
CA THR A 125 -8.73 3.57 -16.81
C THR A 125 -9.74 2.86 -15.92
N GLY A 126 -10.58 3.65 -15.24
CA GLY A 126 -11.60 3.17 -14.31
C GLY A 126 -11.10 2.86 -12.90
N TYR A 127 -9.83 3.15 -12.58
CA TYR A 127 -9.32 3.16 -11.21
C TYR A 127 -9.35 4.59 -10.67
N LYS A 128 -9.94 4.77 -9.49
CA LYS A 128 -10.07 6.07 -8.83
C LYS A 128 -8.84 6.46 -8.02
N GLU A 129 -8.18 5.46 -7.45
CA GLU A 129 -7.01 5.62 -6.61
C GLU A 129 -5.96 4.60 -7.05
N TYR A 130 -4.77 5.06 -7.41
CA TYR A 130 -3.67 4.22 -7.87
C TYR A 130 -2.33 4.91 -7.65
N LEU A 131 -1.22 4.22 -7.93
CA LEU A 131 0.09 4.83 -7.88
C LEU A 131 0.72 4.82 -9.28
N LYS A 132 1.50 5.84 -9.61
CA LYS A 132 2.25 5.93 -10.85
C LYS A 132 3.74 5.81 -10.57
N VAL A 133 4.40 4.86 -11.20
CA VAL A 133 5.85 4.63 -11.04
C VAL A 133 6.61 5.84 -11.57
N ILE A 134 7.50 6.37 -10.75
CA ILE A 134 8.40 7.48 -11.11
C ILE A 134 9.75 6.93 -11.51
N GLU A 135 10.30 6.01 -10.73
CA GLU A 135 11.64 5.45 -10.94
C GLU A 135 11.81 4.11 -10.22
N LYS A 136 12.86 3.38 -10.62
CA LYS A 136 13.36 2.23 -9.88
C LYS A 136 14.30 2.70 -8.77
N THR A 137 14.31 1.98 -7.66
CA THR A 137 15.16 2.27 -6.52
C THR A 137 15.84 1.00 -6.02
N THR A 138 16.85 1.18 -5.17
CA THR A 138 17.56 0.07 -4.50
C THR A 138 16.93 -0.32 -3.16
N TYR A 139 15.71 0.14 -2.88
CA TYR A 139 15.03 -0.14 -1.62
C TYR A 139 14.73 -1.64 -1.51
N ASN A 140 15.32 -2.31 -0.51
CA ASN A 140 15.30 -3.77 -0.36
C ASN A 140 15.70 -4.51 -1.65
N THR A 141 16.80 -4.10 -2.28
CA THR A 141 17.35 -4.67 -3.52
C THR A 141 16.60 -4.25 -4.78
N GLU A 142 15.31 -4.62 -4.89
CA GLU A 142 14.44 -4.27 -6.00
C GLU A 142 13.28 -3.42 -5.50
N GLY A 143 13.41 -2.11 -5.65
CA GLY A 143 12.45 -1.14 -5.15
C GLY A 143 11.85 -0.27 -6.24
N LEU A 144 10.67 0.29 -5.96
CA LEU A 144 9.99 1.25 -6.81
C LEU A 144 9.65 2.49 -6.01
N ALA A 145 9.79 3.64 -6.66
CA ALA A 145 9.20 4.88 -6.21
C ALA A 145 7.94 5.14 -7.01
N ALA A 146 6.82 5.36 -6.34
CA ALA A 146 5.58 5.69 -7.02
C ALA A 146 4.85 6.84 -6.33
N VAL A 147 4.28 7.74 -7.13
CA VAL A 147 3.42 8.82 -6.64
C VAL A 147 1.98 8.34 -6.55
N VAL A 148 1.28 8.70 -5.47
CA VAL A 148 -0.15 8.42 -5.32
C VAL A 148 -0.96 9.37 -6.18
N VAL A 149 -1.87 8.81 -6.98
CA VAL A 149 -2.75 9.53 -7.90
C VAL A 149 -4.21 9.25 -7.53
N ILE A 150 -5.00 10.32 -7.44
CA ILE A 150 -6.45 10.29 -7.26
C ILE A 150 -7.06 10.91 -8.50
N ALA A 151 -7.87 10.14 -9.24
CA ALA A 151 -8.41 10.49 -10.57
C ALA A 151 -9.80 11.15 -10.52
#